data_AF-A0A2J6R1P8-F1
#
_entry.id   AF-A0A2J6R1P8-F1
#
_cell.length_a   1.000
_cell.length_b   1.000
_cell.length_c   1.000
_cell.angle_alpha   90.00
_cell.angle_beta   90.00
_cell.angle_gamma   90.00
#
_symmetry.space_group_name_H-M   'P 1'
#
loop_
_entity.id
_entity.type
_entity.pdbx_description
1 polymer ?
#
loop_
_entity_poly.entity_id
_entity_poly.type
_entity_poly.pdbx_seq_one_letter_code
_entity_poly.pdbx_strand_id
1 'polypeptide(L)'
;WSHQHAACHKHLSRTRAQLHICPVGFNTYEQKAPEYLAFQPFGKVPLLEEDGVFAHESRAVCKYLTVKYNVQGIELSPDQKDVQKYVLFEQACSIETEYFEWLEFVMKDFSSRMDGDDTIISILETVLAAYETILSMQKYLAGDELHLLIFIIFPTVL
;
A
#
# COMPACT_ATOMS: atom_id res chain seq x y z
N TRP A 1 15.62 -0.08 -1.59
CA TRP A 1 14.44 0.80 -1.49
C TRP A 1 13.32 0.17 -2.30
N SER A 2 12.33 -0.45 -1.66
CA SER A 2 11.19 -1.01 -2.42
C SER A 2 10.34 0.14 -2.97
N HIS A 3 9.77 -0.06 -4.17
CA HIS A 3 8.97 0.93 -4.90
C HIS A 3 7.80 1.51 -4.07
N GLN A 4 7.29 0.72 -3.11
CA GLN A 4 6.28 1.12 -2.12
C GLN A 4 6.66 2.36 -1.30
N HIS A 5 7.94 2.49 -0.91
CA HIS A 5 8.40 3.61 -0.09
C HIS A 5 8.46 4.94 -0.86
N ALA A 6 8.75 4.90 -2.16
CA ALA A 6 8.86 6.10 -3.00
C ALA A 6 7.49 6.71 -3.35
N ALA A 7 6.47 5.85 -3.57
CA ALA A 7 5.11 6.31 -3.88
C ALA A 7 4.43 6.98 -2.67
N CYS A 8 4.60 6.41 -1.47
CA CYS A 8 4.21 7.04 -0.19
C CYS A 8 4.78 8.47 -0.07
N HIS A 9 6.08 8.64 -0.28
CA HIS A 9 6.76 9.92 -0.11
C HIS A 9 6.26 11.00 -1.08
N LYS A 10 6.08 10.66 -2.36
CA LYS A 10 5.71 11.62 -3.41
C LYS A 10 4.28 12.16 -3.26
N HIS A 11 3.38 11.40 -2.63
CA HIS A 11 1.99 11.80 -2.43
C HIS A 11 1.72 12.40 -1.05
N LEU A 12 2.42 11.96 0.01
CA LEU A 12 2.31 12.57 1.34
C LEU A 12 2.83 14.02 1.36
N SER A 13 3.77 14.38 0.48
CA SER A 13 4.20 15.78 0.30
C SER A 13 3.11 16.72 -0.21
N ARG A 14 1.99 16.20 -0.73
CA ARG A 14 0.80 16.97 -1.12
C ARG A 14 -0.18 17.20 0.04
N THR A 15 0.05 16.54 1.18
CA THR A 15 -0.74 16.72 2.40
C THR A 15 -0.09 17.78 3.29
N ARG A 16 -0.87 18.53 4.09
CA ARG A 16 -0.35 19.50 5.07
C ARG A 16 0.29 18.85 6.30
N ALA A 17 0.29 17.52 6.40
CA ALA A 17 0.95 16.80 7.47
C ALA A 17 2.46 16.98 7.32
N GLN A 18 3.10 17.65 8.28
CA GLN A 18 4.56 17.70 8.35
C GLN A 18 5.06 16.34 8.85
N LEU A 19 5.16 15.37 7.94
CA LEU A 19 5.79 14.09 8.25
C LEU A 19 7.29 14.29 8.44
N HIS A 20 7.78 14.00 9.63
CA HIS A 20 9.21 13.85 9.88
C HIS A 20 9.63 12.42 9.53
N ILE A 21 10.39 12.27 8.46
CA ILE A 21 10.85 10.96 7.99
C ILE A 21 12.18 10.65 8.66
N CYS A 22 12.19 9.66 9.54
CA CYS A 22 13.41 9.11 10.12
C CYS A 22 13.94 7.98 9.21
N PRO A 23 15.07 8.18 8.50
CA PRO A 23 15.65 7.11 7.70
C PRO A 23 16.09 5.96 8.61
N VAL A 24 15.73 4.73 8.24
CA VAL A 24 16.20 3.52 8.92
C VAL A 24 17.23 2.83 8.02
N GLY A 25 18.43 2.66 8.55
CA GLY A 25 19.56 2.06 7.86
C GLY A 25 19.37 0.56 7.61
N PHE A 26 18.91 0.21 6.41
CA PHE A 26 18.80 -1.21 6.01
C PHE A 26 20.14 -1.93 5.98
N ASN A 27 21.21 -1.25 5.54
CA ASN A 27 22.56 -1.81 5.46
C ASN A 27 23.20 -1.99 6.85
N THR A 28 22.75 -1.22 7.84
CA THR A 28 23.19 -1.28 9.24
C THR A 28 22.25 -2.13 10.10
N TYR A 29 21.18 -2.68 9.51
CA TYR A 29 20.15 -3.49 10.20
C TYR A 29 19.49 -2.76 11.39
N GLU A 30 19.34 -1.45 11.33
CA GLU A 30 18.71 -0.66 12.39
C GLU A 30 17.28 -1.11 12.70
N GLN A 31 16.54 -1.58 11.68
CA GLN A 31 15.21 -2.18 11.84
C GLN A 31 15.21 -3.50 12.64
N LYS A 32 16.37 -4.07 12.94
CA LYS A 32 16.55 -5.28 13.75
C LYS A 32 17.09 -4.97 15.15
N ALA A 33 17.37 -3.71 15.46
CA ALA A 33 17.81 -3.31 16.79
C ALA A 33 16.69 -3.57 17.83
N PRO A 34 17.04 -3.99 19.07
CA PRO A 34 16.04 -4.25 20.11
C PRO A 34 15.06 -3.10 20.35
N GLU A 35 15.53 -1.85 20.25
CA GLU A 35 14.73 -0.65 20.42
C GLU A 35 13.67 -0.50 19.33
N TYR A 36 13.99 -0.90 18.09
CA TYR A 36 13.04 -0.90 16.98
C TYR A 36 12.06 -2.06 17.08
N LEU A 37 12.56 -3.26 17.41
CA LEU A 37 11.75 -4.47 17.55
C LEU A 37 10.71 -4.38 18.68
N ALA A 38 10.94 -3.53 19.67
CA ALA A 38 9.96 -3.24 20.72
C ALA A 38 8.65 -2.67 20.16
N PHE A 39 8.70 -1.96 19.03
CA PHE A 39 7.54 -1.33 18.40
C PHE A 39 7.11 -1.99 17.09
N GLN A 40 8.03 -2.65 16.40
CA GLN A 40 7.73 -3.43 15.19
C GLN A 40 8.47 -4.78 15.25
N PRO A 41 7.86 -5.83 15.84
CA PRO A 41 8.51 -7.11 16.11
C PRO A 41 8.93 -7.87 14.86
N PHE A 42 8.39 -7.54 13.69
CA PHE A 42 8.84 -8.14 12.42
C PHE A 42 10.15 -7.52 11.90
N GLY A 43 10.60 -6.42 12.50
CA GLY A 43 11.79 -5.69 12.09
C GLY A 43 11.76 -5.30 10.62
N LYS A 44 10.62 -4.74 10.20
CA LYS A 44 10.33 -4.22 8.86
C LYS A 44 9.96 -2.75 9.00
N VAL A 45 10.13 -2.00 7.93
CA VAL A 45 9.56 -0.66 7.79
C VAL A 45 8.25 -0.75 6.98
N PRO A 46 7.30 0.18 7.16
CA PRO A 46 7.36 1.37 8.03
C PRO A 46 6.95 1.13 9.49
N LEU A 47 7.38 2.05 10.36
CA LEU A 47 6.89 2.27 11.72
C LEU A 47 6.49 3.75 11.85
N LEU A 48 5.28 4.00 12.31
CA LEU A 48 4.73 5.30 12.68
C LEU A 48 4.80 5.45 14.19
N GLU A 49 5.22 6.63 14.64
CA GLU A 49 5.10 7.10 16.01
C GLU A 49 4.46 8.49 15.97
N GLU A 50 3.31 8.65 16.62
CA GLU A 50 2.63 9.95 16.69
C GLU A 50 1.75 10.07 17.93
N ASP A 51 1.99 11.08 18.77
CA ASP A 51 1.25 11.32 20.03
C ASP A 51 1.11 10.07 20.93
N GLY A 52 2.16 9.25 20.99
CA GLY A 52 2.17 7.99 21.76
C GLY A 52 1.44 6.82 21.07
N VAL A 53 0.90 7.02 19.86
CA VAL A 53 0.41 5.94 19.01
C VAL A 53 1.57 5.37 18.20
N PHE A 54 1.75 4.06 18.30
CA PHE A 54 2.68 3.30 17.46
C PHE A 54 1.88 2.44 16.50
N ALA A 55 2.19 2.52 15.20
CA ALA A 55 1.57 1.69 14.18
C ALA A 55 2.64 1.21 13.20
N HIS A 56 2.57 -0.06 12.83
CA HIS A 56 3.41 -0.64 11.79
C HIS A 56 2.53 -1.34 10.76
N GLU A 57 3.12 -1.78 9.64
CA GLU A 57 2.44 -2.13 8.38
C GLU A 57 2.00 -0.91 7.58
N SER A 58 2.45 -0.82 6.32
CA SER A 58 2.21 0.34 5.45
C SER A 58 0.72 0.66 5.32
N ARG A 59 -0.14 -0.34 5.13
CA ARG A 59 -1.59 -0.16 5.00
C ARG A 59 -2.23 0.41 6.27
N ALA A 60 -1.82 -0.08 7.44
CA ALA A 60 -2.33 0.41 8.72
C ALA A 60 -1.88 1.85 9.00
N VAL A 61 -0.60 2.16 8.75
CA VAL A 61 -0.08 3.53 8.83
C VAL A 61 -0.85 4.47 7.91
N CYS A 62 -1.13 4.07 6.67
CA CYS A 62 -1.88 4.89 5.73
C CYS A 62 -3.33 5.12 6.18
N LYS A 63 -4.02 4.08 6.69
CA LYS A 63 -5.37 4.22 7.26
C LYS A 63 -5.37 5.18 8.46
N TYR A 64 -4.37 5.10 9.34
CA TYR A 64 -4.22 6.05 10.45
C TYR A 64 -4.09 7.48 9.95
N LEU A 65 -3.19 7.73 8.99
CA LEU A 65 -2.97 9.06 8.44
C LEU A 65 -4.24 9.60 7.78
N THR A 66 -4.97 8.76 7.06
CA THR A 66 -6.27 9.10 6.46
C THR A 66 -7.29 9.55 7.49
N VAL A 67 -7.47 8.76 8.56
CA VAL A 67 -8.46 9.07 9.60
C VAL A 67 -8.07 10.31 10.38
N LYS A 68 -6.80 10.44 10.77
CA LYS A 68 -6.34 11.54 11.64
C LYS A 68 -6.25 12.88 10.90
N TYR A 69 -5.69 12.86 9.70
CA TYR A 69 -5.38 14.10 8.98
C TYR A 69 -6.42 14.48 7.95
N ASN A 70 -7.43 13.62 7.72
CA ASN A 70 -8.53 13.75 6.76
C ASN A 70 -8.40 15.01 5.89
N VAL A 71 -7.55 14.90 4.88
CA VAL A 71 -6.87 16.04 4.27
C VAL A 71 -7.92 16.99 3.73
N GLN A 72 -7.87 18.24 4.19
CA GLN A 72 -8.65 19.37 3.69
C GLN A 72 -8.60 19.42 2.14
N GLY A 73 -9.57 18.78 1.48
CA GLY A 73 -9.74 18.75 0.02
C GLY A 73 -9.35 17.48 -0.74
N ILE A 74 -8.83 16.42 -0.09
CA ILE A 74 -8.56 15.12 -0.74
C ILE A 74 -9.08 13.99 0.15
N GLU A 75 -10.21 13.38 -0.24
CA GLU A 75 -10.76 12.20 0.45
C GLU A 75 -9.89 10.97 0.15
N LEU A 76 -9.16 10.51 1.16
CA LEU A 76 -8.25 9.36 1.05
C LEU A 76 -8.97 8.02 1.25
N SER A 77 -10.14 8.05 1.88
CA SER A 77 -11.11 6.95 2.02
C SER A 77 -12.52 7.56 2.10
N PRO A 78 -13.56 6.82 1.70
CA PRO A 78 -14.94 7.27 1.90
C PRO A 78 -15.30 7.34 3.39
N ASP A 79 -16.33 8.13 3.73
CA ASP A 79 -16.91 8.14 5.08
C ASP A 79 -17.41 6.74 5.44
N GLN A 80 -17.03 6.22 6.61
CA GLN A 80 -17.48 4.94 7.12
C GLN A 80 -19.00 4.85 7.28
N LYS A 81 -19.68 5.99 7.38
CA LYS A 81 -21.16 6.06 7.41
C LYS A 81 -21.78 5.77 6.04
N ASP A 82 -21.05 6.00 4.95
CA ASP A 82 -21.45 5.54 3.61
C ASP A 82 -20.97 4.08 3.43
N VAL A 83 -21.75 3.16 3.99
CA VAL A 83 -21.42 1.73 4.01
C VAL A 83 -21.18 1.17 2.61
N GLN A 84 -21.89 1.68 1.59
CA GLN A 84 -21.74 1.20 0.22
C GLN A 84 -20.40 1.62 -0.37
N LYS A 85 -20.00 2.88 -0.23
CA LYS A 85 -18.67 3.31 -0.70
C LYS A 85 -17.56 2.67 0.13
N TYR A 86 -17.76 2.57 1.43
CA TYR A 86 -16.77 1.99 2.34
C TYR A 86 -16.50 0.50 2.04
N VAL A 87 -17.53 -0.29 1.73
CA VAL A 87 -17.32 -1.71 1.37
C VAL A 87 -16.58 -1.86 0.03
N LEU A 88 -16.86 -1.02 -0.96
CA LEU A 88 -16.13 -1.05 -2.24
C LEU A 88 -14.66 -0.64 -2.06
N PHE A 89 -14.41 0.34 -1.20
CA PHE A 89 -13.06 0.75 -0.82
C PHE A 89 -12.29 -0.37 -0.11
N GLU A 90 -12.88 -1.02 0.90
CA GLU A 90 -12.23 -2.14 1.59
C GLU A 90 -12.07 -3.37 0.68
N GLN A 91 -13.00 -3.62 -0.24
CA GLN A 91 -12.85 -4.65 -1.28
C GLN A 91 -11.62 -4.37 -2.14
N ALA A 92 -11.42 -3.13 -2.61
CA ALA A 92 -10.24 -2.76 -3.37
C ALA A 92 -8.94 -2.94 -2.57
N CYS A 93 -8.95 -2.60 -1.28
CA CYS A 93 -7.81 -2.84 -0.38
C CYS A 93 -7.49 -4.33 -0.22
N SER A 94 -8.52 -5.17 -0.11
CA SER A 94 -8.38 -6.62 0.02
C SER A 94 -7.86 -7.26 -1.27
N ILE A 95 -8.38 -6.84 -2.42
CA ILE A 95 -7.90 -7.29 -3.74
C ILE A 95 -6.43 -6.95 -3.86
N GLU A 96 -6.05 -5.73 -3.52
CA GLU A 96 -4.64 -5.39 -3.54
C GLU A 96 -3.81 -6.26 -2.62
N THR A 97 -4.22 -6.42 -1.36
CA THR A 97 -3.40 -7.09 -0.35
C THR A 97 -3.09 -8.52 -0.77
N GLU A 98 -4.10 -9.20 -1.34
CA GLU A 98 -3.91 -10.55 -1.84
C GLU A 98 -3.13 -10.54 -3.15
N TYR A 99 -3.65 -9.90 -4.20
CA TYR A 99 -3.13 -10.13 -5.56
C TYR A 99 -1.85 -9.35 -5.88
N PHE A 100 -1.61 -8.20 -5.24
CA PHE A 100 -0.40 -7.41 -5.48
C PHE A 100 0.82 -7.96 -4.72
N GLU A 101 0.65 -8.50 -3.51
CA GLU A 101 1.75 -9.17 -2.80
C GLU A 101 2.21 -10.41 -3.56
N TRP A 102 1.26 -11.17 -4.11
CA TRP A 102 1.54 -12.25 -5.04
C TRP A 102 2.27 -11.76 -6.29
N LEU A 103 1.82 -10.67 -6.91
CA LEU A 103 2.49 -10.07 -8.07
C LEU A 103 3.94 -9.67 -7.78
N GLU A 104 4.21 -9.03 -6.63
CA GLU A 104 5.58 -8.62 -6.27
C GLU A 104 6.48 -9.84 -6.00
N PHE A 105 5.96 -10.88 -5.35
CA PHE A 105 6.67 -12.13 -5.15
C PHE A 105 7.01 -12.80 -6.49
N VAL A 106 6.01 -12.91 -7.36
CA VAL A 106 6.13 -13.48 -8.70
C VAL A 106 7.13 -12.70 -9.55
N MET A 107 7.07 -11.37 -9.56
CA MET A 107 8.01 -10.54 -10.33
C MET A 107 9.46 -10.68 -9.84
N LYS A 108 9.67 -10.82 -8.51
CA LYS A 108 11.01 -11.05 -7.96
C LYS A 108 11.56 -12.42 -8.36
N ASP A 109 10.74 -13.46 -8.33
CA ASP A 109 11.14 -14.80 -8.77
C ASP A 109 11.33 -14.87 -10.29
N PHE A 110 10.50 -14.15 -11.07
CA PHE A 110 10.66 -14.02 -12.51
C PHE A 110 11.94 -13.27 -12.89
N SER A 111 12.30 -12.21 -12.16
CA SER A 111 13.54 -11.47 -12.43
C SER A 111 14.81 -12.28 -12.14
N SER A 112 14.72 -13.29 -11.27
CA SER A 112 15.83 -14.17 -10.92
C SER A 112 15.93 -15.42 -11.81
N ARG A 113 14.84 -15.77 -12.51
CA ARG A 113 14.75 -16.88 -13.46
C ARG A 113 14.67 -16.33 -14.88
N MET A 114 15.78 -16.39 -15.63
CA MET A 114 15.85 -15.84 -17.01
C MET A 114 14.84 -16.46 -18.00
N ASP A 115 14.22 -17.60 -17.67
CA ASP A 115 13.05 -18.13 -18.36
C ASP A 115 11.87 -18.07 -17.40
N GLY A 116 10.88 -17.25 -17.75
CA GLY A 116 9.62 -17.16 -17.04
C GLY A 116 8.93 -18.51 -16.95
N ASP A 117 8.56 -18.92 -15.74
CA ASP A 117 7.74 -20.12 -15.53
C ASP A 117 6.36 -19.89 -16.17
N ASP A 118 5.92 -20.79 -17.06
CA ASP A 118 4.58 -20.72 -17.68
C ASP A 118 3.46 -20.62 -16.62
N THR A 119 3.69 -21.20 -15.44
CA THR A 119 2.78 -21.09 -14.28
C THR A 119 2.66 -19.65 -13.79
N ILE A 120 3.80 -18.95 -13.69
CA ILE A 120 3.84 -17.54 -13.29
C ILE A 120 3.08 -16.69 -14.31
N ILE A 121 3.34 -16.89 -15.59
CA ILE A 121 2.69 -16.12 -16.67
C ILE A 121 1.18 -16.32 -16.63
N SER A 122 0.71 -17.56 -16.48
CA SER A 122 -0.72 -17.88 -16.39
C SER A 122 -1.40 -17.22 -15.18
N ILE A 123 -0.73 -17.16 -14.03
CA ILE A 123 -1.24 -16.46 -12.83
C ILE A 123 -1.36 -14.96 -13.10
N LEU A 124 -0.34 -14.35 -13.73
CA LEU A 124 -0.36 -12.93 -14.08
C LEU A 124 -1.49 -12.59 -15.05
N GLU A 125 -1.68 -13.40 -16.09
CA GLU A 125 -2.78 -13.24 -17.05
C GLU A 125 -4.14 -13.31 -16.36
N THR A 126 -4.30 -14.24 -15.42
CA THR A 126 -5.54 -14.40 -14.64
C THR A 126 -5.85 -13.16 -13.79
N VAL A 127 -4.84 -12.65 -13.05
CA VAL A 127 -5.00 -11.46 -12.20
C VAL A 127 -5.29 -10.22 -13.04
N LEU A 128 -4.57 -10.03 -14.15
CA LEU A 128 -4.78 -8.88 -15.04
C LEU A 128 -6.14 -8.93 -15.74
N ALA A 129 -6.60 -10.12 -16.16
CA ALA A 129 -7.94 -10.30 -16.74
C ALA A 129 -9.06 -9.97 -15.73
N ALA A 130 -8.87 -10.32 -14.45
CA ALA A 130 -9.80 -9.94 -13.40
C ALA A 130 -9.84 -8.42 -13.22
N TYR A 131 -8.68 -7.75 -13.25
CA TYR A 131 -8.60 -6.28 -13.15
C TYR A 131 -9.27 -5.60 -14.34
N GLU A 132 -9.03 -6.08 -15.57
CA GLU A 132 -9.68 -5.57 -16.78
C GLU A 132 -11.20 -5.72 -16.69
N THR A 133 -11.68 -6.86 -16.20
CA THR A 133 -13.12 -7.10 -16.02
C THR A 133 -13.71 -6.10 -15.02
N ILE A 134 -13.05 -5.88 -13.88
CA ILE A 134 -13.49 -4.89 -12.89
C ILE A 134 -13.51 -3.48 -13.49
N LEU A 135 -12.42 -3.07 -14.16
CA LEU A 135 -12.27 -1.74 -14.75
C LEU A 135 -13.18 -1.50 -15.97
N SER A 136 -13.71 -2.56 -16.57
CA SER A 136 -14.74 -2.45 -17.62
C SER A 136 -16.12 -2.05 -17.06
N MET A 137 -16.37 -2.30 -15.77
CA MET A 137 -17.65 -2.05 -15.11
C MET A 137 -17.65 -0.76 -14.26
N GLN A 138 -16.46 -0.29 -13.85
CA GLN A 138 -16.29 0.87 -12.98
C GLN A 138 -14.97 1.59 -13.26
N LYS A 139 -14.90 2.89 -12.96
CA LYS A 139 -13.75 3.72 -13.33
C LYS A 139 -12.45 3.38 -12.59
N TYR A 140 -12.54 2.92 -11.35
CA TYR A 140 -11.42 2.53 -10.49
C TYR A 140 -11.77 1.25 -9.72
N LEU A 141 -10.78 0.61 -9.07
CA LEU A 141 -11.01 -0.59 -8.25
C LEU A 141 -12.01 -0.37 -7.10
N ALA A 142 -12.10 0.86 -6.58
CA ALA A 142 -13.03 1.25 -5.52
C ALA A 142 -14.31 1.93 -6.04
N GLY A 143 -14.70 1.68 -7.29
CA GLY A 143 -15.85 2.34 -7.93
C GLY A 143 -15.44 3.59 -8.72
N ASP A 144 -16.30 4.62 -8.73
CA ASP A 144 -16.09 5.79 -9.60
C ASP A 144 -15.22 6.90 -9.00
N GLU A 145 -14.87 6.77 -7.73
CA GLU A 145 -14.08 7.76 -6.98
C GLU A 145 -12.65 7.27 -6.76
N LEU A 146 -11.71 8.20 -6.99
CA LEU A 146 -10.29 7.95 -6.85
C LEU A 146 -9.85 8.22 -5.42
N HIS A 147 -9.53 7.16 -4.68
CA HIS A 147 -9.06 7.26 -3.30
C HIS A 147 -7.54 7.12 -3.26
N LEU A 148 -6.84 8.02 -2.56
CA LEU A 148 -5.37 8.03 -2.54
C LEU A 148 -4.76 6.72 -1.98
N LEU A 149 -5.51 6.00 -1.15
CA LEU A 149 -5.05 4.71 -0.63
C LEU A 149 -4.73 3.73 -1.78
N ILE A 150 -5.44 3.79 -2.91
CA ILE A 150 -5.11 3.00 -4.10
C ILE A 150 -3.71 3.32 -4.66
N PHE A 151 -3.23 4.57 -4.62
CA PHE A 151 -1.90 4.93 -5.14
C PHE A 151 -0.75 4.61 -4.18
N ILE A 152 -1.02 4.68 -2.88
CA ILE A 152 -0.02 4.34 -1.87
C ILE A 152 0.19 2.82 -1.83
N ILE A 153 -0.90 2.10 -2.04
CA ILE A 153 -0.92 0.66 -2.01
C ILE A 153 -0.51 0.06 -3.39
N PHE A 154 -0.80 0.70 -4.53
CA PHE A 154 -0.28 0.33 -5.86
C PHE A 154 0.76 1.34 -6.39
N PRO A 155 2.06 1.20 -6.07
CA PRO A 155 3.11 2.03 -6.66
C PRO A 155 3.37 1.75 -8.15
N THR A 156 2.90 0.62 -8.68
CA THR A 156 3.58 -0.04 -9.82
C THR A 156 2.72 -0.19 -11.07
N VAL A 157 1.46 0.28 -11.08
CA VAL A 157 0.54 0.09 -12.23
C VAL A 157 -0.09 1.39 -12.73
N LEU A 158 0.46 2.56 -12.36
CA LEU A 158 0.09 3.86 -12.96
C LEU A 158 1.32 4.70 -13.26
#